data_AF-A0A239CV10-F1
#
_entry.id   AF-A0A239CV10-F1
#
_cell.length_a   1.000
_cell.length_b   1.000
_cell.length_c   1.000
_cell.angle_alpha   90.00
_cell.angle_beta   90.00
_cell.angle_gamma   90.00
#
_symmetry.space_group_name_H-M   'P 1'
#
loop_
_entity.id
_entity.type
_entity.pdbx_description
1 polymer ?
#
loop_
_entity_poly.entity_id
_entity_poly.type
_entity_poly.pdbx_seq_one_letter_code
_entity_poly.pdbx_strand_id
1 'polypeptide(L)'
;MQFIEKSPIETGFAEVFAQRVAPELDALEAKRAELLKAGWRNFGITMAVGAVIGGALAIWSDLVIGIIVVVFFLIPAFAIRSSQSKKWSGEVAEKVMPAVCDFLGDVQYDRKAANSFSATQAKEMGLVRGFDHAKLEDHMTGTWRGTGFEMVEAKLTTRSKSNSNSSSNENTVFQGLLFRITLPHPAPTRILIARNFGRTLNKLAGFFSSDKTRGMPRVETGHTEFEKDFELHAQSPEGVLNYLPPAFLDNLTAIGKAESEGGTSGMVAAFEGTDFWLALSRTKPFLEMAKINEPVDAIAEELHGVFDDMALIRRIIDRLHG
;
A
#
# COMPACT_ATOMS: atom_id res chain seq x y z
N MET A 1 -29.26 6.14 8.36
CA MET A 1 -28.59 5.18 7.46
C MET A 1 -28.33 3.89 8.24
N GLN A 2 -28.40 2.71 7.60
CA GLN A 2 -28.11 1.42 8.23
C GLN A 2 -26.90 0.76 7.54
N PHE A 3 -26.08 0.05 8.31
CA PHE A 3 -24.98 -0.78 7.80
C PHE A 3 -25.44 -2.23 7.76
N ILE A 4 -25.36 -2.86 6.58
CA ILE A 4 -25.77 -4.25 6.37
C ILE A 4 -24.51 -5.09 6.26
N GLU A 5 -24.24 -5.91 7.26
CA GLU A 5 -23.05 -6.76 7.33
C GLU A 5 -23.02 -7.77 6.17
N LYS A 6 -21.87 -7.88 5.50
CA LYS A 6 -21.65 -8.72 4.31
C LYS A 6 -20.66 -9.86 4.53
N SER A 7 -19.81 -9.75 5.55
CA SER A 7 -18.72 -10.69 5.78
C SER A 7 -18.60 -11.11 7.26
N PRO A 8 -18.01 -12.27 7.56
CA PRO A 8 -17.88 -12.73 8.95
C PRO A 8 -17.10 -11.76 9.85
N ILE A 9 -16.13 -11.03 9.31
CA ILE A 9 -15.34 -10.04 10.05
C ILE A 9 -16.17 -8.83 10.49
N GLU A 10 -17.31 -8.58 9.85
CA GLU A 10 -18.23 -7.48 10.16
C GLU A 10 -19.27 -7.84 11.21
N THR A 11 -19.34 -9.10 11.66
CA THR A 11 -20.42 -9.58 12.53
C THR A 11 -20.54 -8.75 13.81
N GLY A 12 -21.64 -8.02 13.98
CA GLY A 12 -21.90 -7.13 15.11
C GLY A 12 -21.43 -5.67 14.91
N PHE A 13 -20.82 -5.34 13.77
CA PHE A 13 -20.40 -3.98 13.47
C PHE A 13 -21.57 -3.05 13.16
N ALA A 14 -22.73 -3.56 12.72
CA ALA A 14 -23.89 -2.72 12.41
C ALA A 14 -24.34 -1.87 13.61
N GLU A 15 -24.25 -2.44 14.83
CA GLU A 15 -24.55 -1.71 16.06
C GLU A 15 -23.51 -0.62 16.34
N VAL A 16 -22.22 -0.94 16.20
CA VAL A 16 -21.11 0.04 16.34
C VAL A 16 -21.25 1.17 15.34
N PHE A 17 -21.57 0.85 14.09
CA PHE A 17 -21.83 1.83 13.04
C PHE A 17 -22.96 2.78 13.43
N ALA A 18 -24.11 2.24 13.85
CA ALA A 18 -25.27 3.04 14.24
C ALA A 18 -24.97 3.97 15.43
N GLN A 19 -24.16 3.53 16.39
CA GLN A 19 -23.87 4.28 17.61
C GLN A 19 -22.72 5.29 17.45
N ARG A 20 -21.68 4.96 16.67
CA ARG A 20 -20.43 5.75 16.63
C ARG A 20 -20.14 6.42 15.30
N VAL A 21 -20.59 5.83 14.19
CA VAL A 21 -20.26 6.33 12.83
C VAL A 21 -21.42 7.14 12.26
N ALA A 22 -22.63 6.59 12.28
CA ALA A 22 -23.84 7.21 11.74
C ALA A 22 -24.11 8.64 12.26
N PRO A 23 -23.91 8.96 13.56
CA PRO A 23 -24.15 10.31 14.07
C PRO A 23 -23.19 11.38 13.54
N GLU A 24 -21.98 10.99 13.12
CA GLU A 24 -20.98 11.93 12.59
C GLU A 24 -21.19 12.22 11.09
N LEU A 25 -22.03 11.44 10.39
CA LEU A 25 -22.19 11.53 8.93
C LEU A 25 -22.74 12.88 8.46
N ASP A 26 -23.69 13.46 9.18
CA ASP A 26 -24.25 14.77 8.81
C ASP A 26 -23.19 15.89 8.90
N ALA A 27 -22.35 15.85 9.93
CA ALA A 27 -21.25 16.78 10.10
C ALA A 27 -20.17 16.58 9.02
N LEU A 28 -19.87 15.33 8.67
CA LEU A 28 -18.96 14.97 7.59
C LEU A 28 -19.49 15.46 6.23
N GLU A 29 -20.79 15.28 5.93
CA GLU A 29 -21.39 15.70 4.67
C GLU A 29 -21.39 17.22 4.49
N ALA A 30 -21.68 17.96 5.57
CA ALA A 30 -21.56 19.42 5.56
C ALA A 30 -20.14 19.87 5.23
N LYS A 31 -19.14 19.19 5.80
CA LYS A 31 -17.71 19.47 5.55
C LYS A 31 -17.28 19.09 4.14
N ARG A 32 -17.77 17.97 3.61
CA ARG A 32 -17.57 17.54 2.21
C ARG A 32 -18.04 18.62 1.24
N ALA A 33 -19.24 19.15 1.45
CA ALA A 33 -19.82 20.21 0.62
C ALA A 33 -18.97 21.50 0.66
N GLU A 34 -18.42 21.85 1.82
CA GLU A 34 -17.50 22.99 1.96
C GLU A 34 -16.20 22.77 1.17
N LEU A 35 -15.56 21.61 1.33
CA LEU A 35 -14.32 21.27 0.63
C LEU A 35 -14.52 21.20 -0.89
N LEU A 36 -15.67 20.68 -1.36
CA LEU A 36 -16.04 20.68 -2.76
C LEU A 36 -16.18 22.11 -3.31
N LYS A 37 -16.92 22.97 -2.59
CA LYS A 37 -17.10 24.37 -2.98
C LYS A 37 -15.77 25.13 -3.00
N ALA A 38 -14.92 24.92 -2.00
CA ALA A 38 -13.59 25.51 -1.94
C ALA A 38 -12.70 25.01 -3.10
N GLY A 39 -12.74 23.71 -3.42
CA GLY A 39 -12.04 23.12 -4.55
C GLY A 39 -12.44 23.73 -5.88
N TRP A 40 -13.74 23.82 -6.16
CA TRP A 40 -14.27 24.43 -7.40
C TRP A 40 -14.00 25.93 -7.48
N ARG A 41 -14.10 26.66 -6.37
CA ARG A 41 -13.75 28.09 -6.32
C ARG A 41 -12.28 28.30 -6.67
N ASN A 42 -11.37 27.55 -6.04
CA ASN A 42 -9.95 27.69 -6.28
C ASN A 42 -9.57 27.25 -7.71
N PHE A 43 -10.19 26.18 -8.22
CA PHE A 43 -10.07 25.77 -9.61
C PHE A 43 -10.47 26.91 -10.57
N GLY A 44 -11.64 27.51 -10.34
CA GLY A 44 -12.14 28.63 -11.15
C GLY A 44 -11.20 29.84 -11.11
N ILE A 45 -10.67 30.19 -9.94
CA ILE A 45 -9.69 31.28 -9.80
C ILE A 45 -8.42 30.97 -10.60
N THR A 46 -7.85 29.77 -10.46
CA THR A 46 -6.64 29.36 -11.19
C THR A 46 -6.87 29.40 -12.71
N MET A 47 -8.02 28.92 -13.18
CA MET A 47 -8.37 28.94 -14.60
C MET A 47 -8.64 30.35 -15.13
N ALA A 48 -9.28 31.23 -14.33
CA ALA A 48 -9.50 32.62 -14.70
C ALA A 48 -8.16 33.36 -14.88
N VAL A 49 -7.19 33.16 -13.98
CA VAL A 49 -5.84 33.70 -14.12
C VAL A 49 -5.17 33.18 -15.39
N GLY A 50 -5.25 31.86 -15.64
CA GLY A 50 -4.72 31.26 -16.86
C GLY A 50 -5.35 31.83 -18.14
N ALA A 51 -6.66 32.05 -18.15
CA ALA A 51 -7.38 32.63 -19.28
C ALA A 51 -7.01 34.10 -19.53
N VAL A 52 -6.81 34.90 -18.48
CA VAL A 52 -6.35 36.30 -18.61
C VAL A 52 -4.95 36.37 -19.21
N ILE A 53 -4.01 35.58 -18.68
CA ILE A 53 -2.63 35.56 -19.17
C ILE A 53 -2.56 34.98 -20.58
N GLY A 54 -3.22 33.85 -20.83
CA GLY A 54 -3.26 33.20 -22.14
C GLY A 54 -3.95 34.06 -23.20
N GLY A 55 -5.04 34.75 -22.85
CA GLY A 55 -5.73 35.68 -23.74
C GLY A 55 -4.87 36.89 -24.10
N ALA A 56 -4.17 37.48 -23.12
CA ALA A 56 -3.23 38.56 -23.39
C ALA A 56 -2.10 38.10 -24.34
N LEU A 57 -1.54 36.91 -24.12
CA LEU A 57 -0.50 36.35 -24.99
C LEU A 57 -1.03 36.02 -26.39
N ALA A 58 -2.26 35.51 -26.53
CA ALA A 58 -2.89 35.27 -27.82
C ALA A 58 -3.05 36.55 -28.65
N ILE A 59 -3.33 37.68 -28.00
CA ILE A 59 -3.48 38.99 -28.65
C ILE A 59 -2.11 39.59 -29.02
N TRP A 60 -1.09 39.44 -28.15
CA TRP A 60 0.19 40.14 -28.29
C TRP A 60 1.29 39.33 -29.01
N SER A 61 1.13 38.01 -29.12
CA SER A 61 2.13 37.12 -29.71
C SER A 61 1.53 36.19 -30.75
N ASP A 62 0.97 35.05 -30.31
CA ASP A 62 0.34 34.07 -31.17
C ASP A 62 -0.71 33.26 -30.38
N LEU A 63 -1.78 32.86 -31.08
CA LEU A 63 -2.90 32.13 -30.50
C LEU A 63 -2.47 30.79 -29.87
N VAL A 64 -1.52 30.08 -30.47
CA VAL A 64 -1.03 28.79 -29.97
C VAL A 64 -0.33 28.96 -28.62
N ILE A 65 0.49 30.01 -28.47
CA ILE A 65 1.17 30.32 -27.20
C ILE A 65 0.14 30.62 -26.11
N GLY A 66 -0.89 31.41 -26.43
CA GLY A 66 -1.99 31.70 -25.51
C GLY A 66 -2.71 30.44 -25.03
N ILE A 67 -3.03 29.51 -25.95
CA ILE A 67 -3.68 28.23 -25.63
C ILE A 67 -2.79 27.37 -24.74
N ILE A 68 -1.50 27.24 -25.05
CA ILE A 68 -0.55 26.46 -24.25
C ILE A 68 -0.53 26.95 -22.80
N VAL A 69 -0.54 28.27 -22.60
CA VAL A 69 -0.56 28.85 -21.25
C VAL A 69 -1.85 28.49 -20.51
N VAL A 70 -3.03 28.59 -21.14
CA VAL A 70 -4.29 28.17 -20.49
C VAL A 70 -4.26 26.69 -20.10
N VAL A 71 -3.78 25.81 -20.97
CA VAL A 71 -3.65 24.38 -20.70
C VAL A 71 -2.66 24.11 -19.56
N PHE A 72 -1.57 24.87 -19.47
CA PHE A 72 -0.60 24.75 -18.39
C PHE A 72 -1.22 25.00 -17.00
N PHE A 73 -2.18 25.92 -16.89
CA PHE A 73 -2.90 26.20 -15.64
C PHE A 73 -3.86 25.08 -15.20
N LEU A 74 -4.18 24.11 -16.07
CA LEU A 74 -4.95 22.93 -15.66
C LEU A 74 -4.18 22.06 -14.65
N ILE A 75 -2.85 22.02 -14.73
CA ILE A 75 -1.99 21.21 -13.85
C ILE A 75 -2.12 21.66 -12.37
N PRO A 76 -1.84 22.93 -12.00
CA PRO A 76 -2.04 23.39 -10.63
C PRO A 76 -3.50 23.36 -10.19
N ALA A 77 -4.45 23.63 -11.10
CA ALA A 77 -5.88 23.57 -10.77
C ALA A 77 -6.33 22.14 -10.37
N PHE A 78 -5.86 21.13 -11.10
CA PHE A 78 -6.12 19.72 -10.77
C PHE A 78 -5.36 19.27 -9.52
N ALA A 79 -4.13 19.74 -9.31
CA ALA A 79 -3.36 19.47 -8.09
C ALA A 79 -4.06 19.99 -6.82
N ILE A 80 -4.63 21.21 -6.86
CA ILE A 80 -5.43 21.76 -5.77
C ILE A 80 -6.63 20.86 -5.46
N ARG A 81 -7.37 20.43 -6.49
CA ARG A 81 -8.52 19.52 -6.31
C ARG A 81 -8.11 18.17 -5.72
N SER A 82 -7.02 17.58 -6.21
CA SER A 82 -6.49 16.31 -5.67
C SER A 82 -6.08 16.44 -4.20
N SER A 83 -5.51 17.58 -3.79
CA SER A 83 -5.15 17.81 -2.39
C SER A 83 -6.36 17.84 -1.46
N GLN A 84 -7.50 18.40 -1.90
CA GLN A 84 -8.73 18.40 -1.12
C GLN A 84 -9.32 17.00 -0.98
N SER A 85 -9.24 16.19 -2.04
CA SER A 85 -9.67 14.78 -1.98
C SER A 85 -8.89 13.99 -0.92
N LYS A 86 -7.57 14.20 -0.84
CA LYS A 86 -6.73 13.53 0.17
C LYS A 86 -7.03 13.99 1.58
N LYS A 87 -7.25 15.29 1.78
CA LYS A 87 -7.65 15.85 3.08
C LYS A 87 -8.98 15.27 3.53
N TRP A 88 -9.97 15.24 2.63
CA TRP A 88 -11.28 14.69 2.90
C TRP A 88 -11.22 13.22 3.35
N SER A 89 -10.56 12.36 2.58
CA SER A 89 -10.36 10.95 2.95
C SER A 89 -9.67 10.83 4.32
N GLY A 90 -8.67 11.69 4.59
CA GLY A 90 -7.97 11.78 5.87
C GLY A 90 -8.90 12.06 7.05
N GLU A 91 -9.73 13.07 6.92
CA GLU A 91 -10.67 13.45 7.98
C GLU A 91 -11.73 12.39 8.23
N VAL A 92 -12.20 11.71 7.19
CA VAL A 92 -13.12 10.57 7.35
C VAL A 92 -12.42 9.43 8.08
N ALA A 93 -11.21 9.05 7.65
CA ALA A 93 -10.47 7.98 8.31
C ALA A 93 -10.20 8.29 9.79
N GLU A 94 -9.80 9.52 10.14
CA GLU A 94 -9.60 9.94 11.54
C GLU A 94 -10.85 9.80 12.41
N LYS A 95 -12.05 9.93 11.81
CA LYS A 95 -13.32 9.80 12.52
C LYS A 95 -13.81 8.36 12.60
N VAL A 96 -13.59 7.57 11.56
CA VAL A 96 -14.22 6.26 11.39
C VAL A 96 -13.29 5.11 11.81
N MET A 97 -12.00 5.19 11.49
CA MET A 97 -11.05 4.10 11.79
C MET A 97 -10.94 3.78 13.28
N PRO A 98 -11.01 4.73 14.24
CA PRO A 98 -11.02 4.36 15.65
C PRO A 98 -12.15 3.40 16.02
N ALA A 99 -13.36 3.59 15.47
CA ALA A 99 -14.48 2.69 15.73
C ALA A 99 -14.27 1.30 15.10
N VAL A 100 -13.68 1.25 13.90
CA VAL A 100 -13.33 -0.01 13.22
C VAL A 100 -12.25 -0.76 13.99
N CYS A 101 -11.16 -0.08 14.38
CA CYS A 101 -10.06 -0.67 15.15
C CYS A 101 -10.51 -1.18 16.52
N ASP A 102 -11.29 -0.38 17.26
CA ASP A 102 -11.85 -0.79 18.56
C ASP A 102 -12.74 -2.03 18.43
N PHE A 103 -13.57 -2.08 17.38
CA PHE A 103 -14.44 -3.22 17.10
C PHE A 103 -13.66 -4.49 16.76
N LEU A 104 -12.62 -4.36 15.93
CA LEU A 104 -11.80 -5.51 15.53
C LEU A 104 -10.92 -6.03 16.68
N GLY A 105 -10.64 -5.19 17.68
CA GLY A 105 -9.84 -5.50 18.85
C GLY A 105 -8.35 -5.62 18.53
N ASP A 106 -7.50 -5.18 19.45
CA ASP A 106 -6.02 -5.28 19.35
C ASP A 106 -5.45 -4.82 18.00
N VAL A 107 -6.06 -3.81 17.38
CA VAL A 107 -5.59 -3.16 16.15
C VAL A 107 -5.45 -1.67 16.39
N GLN A 108 -4.37 -1.08 15.90
CA GLN A 108 -4.16 0.36 15.86
C GLN A 108 -3.91 0.79 14.42
N TYR A 109 -4.41 1.97 14.07
CA TYR A 109 -4.26 2.57 12.75
C TYR A 109 -3.65 3.96 12.86
N ASP A 110 -2.65 4.21 12.02
CA ASP A 110 -2.02 5.50 11.83
C ASP A 110 -1.88 5.79 10.33
N ARG A 111 -2.75 6.65 9.83
CA ARG A 111 -2.76 7.07 8.43
C ARG A 111 -1.42 7.61 7.93
N LYS A 112 -0.68 8.33 8.77
CA LYS A 112 0.56 9.00 8.37
C LYS A 112 1.78 8.10 8.50
N ALA A 113 1.63 6.91 9.08
CA ALA A 113 2.72 6.00 9.38
C ALA A 113 3.85 6.66 10.18
N ALA A 114 3.50 7.52 11.13
CA ALA A 114 4.44 8.29 11.96
C ALA A 114 5.30 7.40 12.89
N ASN A 115 4.90 6.14 13.13
CA ASN A 115 5.52 5.23 14.10
C ASN A 115 6.12 3.94 13.50
N SER A 116 7.30 3.98 12.88
CA SER A 116 7.48 4.17 11.44
C SER A 116 8.01 2.85 10.88
N PHE A 117 7.16 2.05 10.23
CA PHE A 117 7.59 0.86 9.50
C PHE A 117 8.82 1.19 8.65
N SER A 118 9.93 0.46 8.83
CA SER A 118 11.17 0.82 8.17
C SER A 118 11.24 0.26 6.76
N ALA A 119 10.91 1.08 5.76
CA ALA A 119 11.12 0.75 4.35
C ALA A 119 12.60 0.42 4.05
N THR A 120 13.53 1.03 4.79
CA THR A 120 14.97 0.71 4.70
C THR A 120 15.26 -0.72 5.17
N GLN A 121 14.65 -1.18 6.26
CA GLN A 121 14.77 -2.58 6.70
C GLN A 121 14.15 -3.53 5.67
N ALA A 122 13.00 -3.19 5.08
CA ALA A 122 12.41 -3.99 3.99
C ALA A 122 13.36 -4.12 2.78
N LYS A 123 14.07 -3.05 2.41
CA LYS A 123 15.14 -3.09 1.40
C LYS A 123 16.32 -3.94 1.83
N GLU A 124 16.77 -3.80 3.08
CA GLU A 124 17.85 -4.61 3.63
C GLU A 124 17.53 -6.10 3.61
N MET A 125 16.26 -6.46 3.84
CA MET A 125 15.74 -7.82 3.75
C MET A 125 15.56 -8.33 2.32
N GLY A 126 15.78 -7.48 1.31
CA GLY A 126 15.60 -7.86 -0.09
C GLY A 126 14.14 -7.99 -0.51
N LEU A 127 13.19 -7.40 0.21
CA LEU A 127 11.78 -7.38 -0.18
C LEU A 127 11.52 -6.44 -1.37
N VAL A 128 12.28 -5.35 -1.42
CA VAL A 128 12.15 -4.29 -2.42
C VAL A 128 13.51 -3.91 -2.96
N ARG A 129 13.52 -3.40 -4.19
CA ARG A 129 14.74 -2.90 -4.84
C ARG A 129 15.18 -1.58 -4.20
N GLY A 130 16.37 -1.11 -4.58
CA GLY A 130 16.83 0.23 -4.20
C GLY A 130 15.84 1.33 -4.60
N PHE A 131 15.57 2.23 -3.66
CA PHE A 131 14.74 3.42 -3.83
C PHE A 131 15.45 4.64 -3.22
N ASP A 132 15.05 5.83 -3.67
CA ASP A 132 15.54 7.12 -3.16
C ASP A 132 14.51 7.80 -2.25
N HIS A 133 13.22 7.56 -2.49
CA HIS A 133 12.12 8.12 -1.69
C HIS A 133 11.13 7.02 -1.31
N ALA A 134 10.63 7.11 -0.08
CA ALA A 134 9.57 6.26 0.43
C ALA A 134 8.40 7.14 0.86
N LYS A 135 7.22 6.85 0.34
CA LYS A 135 5.96 7.36 0.85
C LYS A 135 5.24 6.21 1.53
N LEU A 136 5.04 6.34 2.83
CA LEU A 136 4.37 5.35 3.67
C LEU A 136 3.07 5.97 4.19
N GLU A 137 1.98 5.23 4.08
CA GLU A 137 0.65 5.62 4.56
C GLU A 137 -0.04 4.39 5.15
N ASP A 138 -1.12 4.63 5.89
CA ASP A 138 -2.04 3.58 6.34
C ASP A 138 -1.34 2.46 7.14
N HIS A 139 -0.53 2.89 8.10
CA HIS A 139 0.17 2.00 9.00
C HIS A 139 -0.81 1.35 9.98
N MET A 140 -0.73 0.03 10.11
CA MET A 140 -1.51 -0.73 11.07
C MET A 140 -0.62 -1.66 11.87
N THR A 141 -0.92 -1.73 13.16
CA THR A 141 -0.32 -2.72 14.08
C THR A 141 -1.44 -3.49 14.76
N GLY A 142 -1.15 -4.71 15.17
CA GLY A 142 -2.09 -5.44 15.99
C GLY A 142 -1.69 -6.86 16.28
N THR A 143 -2.63 -7.63 16.80
CA THR A 143 -2.47 -9.06 17.06
C THR A 143 -3.64 -9.85 16.48
N TRP A 144 -3.35 -10.98 15.83
CA TRP A 144 -4.36 -11.94 15.41
C TRP A 144 -3.89 -13.36 15.76
N ARG A 145 -4.72 -14.13 16.47
CA ARG A 145 -4.38 -15.50 16.96
C ARG A 145 -3.05 -15.55 17.73
N GLY A 146 -2.77 -14.51 18.52
CA GLY A 146 -1.52 -14.39 19.28
C GLY A 146 -0.28 -14.04 18.44
N THR A 147 -0.44 -13.83 17.13
CA THR A 147 0.61 -13.37 16.22
C THR A 147 0.52 -11.85 16.05
N GLY A 148 1.56 -11.16 16.50
CA GLY A 148 1.72 -9.73 16.27
C GLY A 148 1.96 -9.44 14.79
N PHE A 149 1.43 -8.32 14.30
CA PHE A 149 1.69 -7.85 12.96
C PHE A 149 1.84 -6.32 12.93
N GLU A 150 2.57 -5.87 11.93
CA GLU A 150 2.72 -4.49 11.50
C GLU A 150 2.62 -4.48 9.97
N MET A 151 1.92 -3.51 9.40
CA MET A 151 1.83 -3.35 7.96
C MET A 151 1.65 -1.89 7.57
N VAL A 152 2.11 -1.55 6.37
CA VAL A 152 2.00 -0.21 5.81
C VAL A 152 1.75 -0.27 4.30
N GLU A 153 0.97 0.69 3.76
CA GLU A 153 0.95 0.94 2.33
C GLU A 153 2.19 1.75 1.94
N ALA A 154 2.94 1.24 0.96
CA ALA A 154 4.21 1.84 0.55
C ALA A 154 4.22 2.13 -0.95
N LYS A 155 4.64 3.35 -1.29
CA LYS A 155 5.06 3.74 -2.63
C LYS A 155 6.52 4.19 -2.60
N LEU A 156 7.38 3.42 -3.27
CA LEU A 156 8.82 3.63 -3.31
C LEU A 156 9.23 4.09 -4.70
N THR A 157 10.04 5.14 -4.79
CA THR A 157 10.46 5.73 -6.09
C THR A 157 11.96 5.95 -6.16
N THR A 158 12.50 5.95 -7.38
CA THR A 158 13.88 6.33 -7.68
C THR A 158 13.92 7.52 -8.63
N ARG A 159 14.96 8.35 -8.53
CA ARG A 159 15.22 9.47 -9.45
C ARG A 159 16.27 9.05 -10.48
N SER A 160 15.93 9.14 -11.76
CA SER A 160 16.93 9.06 -12.83
C SER A 160 17.29 10.48 -13.32
N LYS A 161 18.60 10.75 -13.40
CA LYS A 161 19.11 11.96 -14.08
C LYS A 161 19.27 11.64 -15.57
N SER A 162 18.64 12.43 -16.43
CA SER A 162 18.94 12.39 -17.87
C SER A 162 20.16 13.25 -18.16
N ASN A 163 21.12 12.74 -18.93
CA ASN A 163 22.34 13.48 -19.29
C ASN A 163 22.10 14.68 -20.24
N SER A 164 20.87 14.92 -20.71
CA SER A 164 20.59 15.97 -21.70
C SER A 164 19.53 17.00 -21.29
N ASN A 165 18.97 16.95 -20.08
CA ASN A 165 18.04 17.98 -19.60
C ASN A 165 17.98 18.00 -18.07
N SER A 166 17.79 19.18 -17.48
CA SER A 166 17.68 19.38 -16.02
C SER A 166 16.42 18.75 -15.38
N SER A 167 15.65 17.93 -16.12
CA SER A 167 14.47 17.23 -15.61
C SER A 167 14.87 15.91 -14.94
N SER A 168 14.63 15.84 -13.63
CA SER A 168 14.65 14.58 -12.88
C SER A 168 13.38 13.78 -13.18
N ASN A 169 13.49 12.55 -13.68
CA ASN A 169 12.35 11.65 -13.80
C ASN A 169 12.24 10.79 -12.54
N GLU A 170 11.04 10.71 -11.97
CA GLU A 170 10.73 9.86 -10.83
C GLU A 170 10.05 8.59 -11.33
N ASN A 171 10.64 7.42 -11.02
CA ASN A 171 10.13 6.12 -11.42
C ASN A 171 9.70 5.33 -10.19
N THR A 172 8.49 4.76 -10.20
CA THR A 172 8.02 3.89 -9.12
C THR A 172 8.71 2.53 -9.22
N VAL A 173 9.38 2.11 -8.15
CA VAL A 173 10.08 0.81 -8.06
C VAL A 173 9.30 -0.23 -7.26
N PHE A 174 8.41 0.23 -6.38
CA PHE A 174 7.46 -0.60 -5.64
C PHE A 174 6.21 0.22 -5.31
N GLN A 175 5.05 -0.42 -5.43
CA GLN A 175 3.79 0.09 -4.91
C GLN A 175 2.99 -1.11 -4.38
N GLY A 176 2.53 -1.04 -3.15
CA GLY A 176 1.78 -2.12 -2.51
C GLY A 176 1.91 -2.11 -1.00
N LEU A 177 1.77 -3.30 -0.39
CA LEU A 177 1.76 -3.48 1.06
C LEU A 177 3.09 -4.09 1.53
N LEU A 178 3.62 -3.59 2.64
CA LEU A 178 4.76 -4.18 3.34
C LEU A 178 4.31 -4.63 4.72
N PHE A 179 4.62 -5.87 5.09
CA PHE A 179 4.27 -6.48 6.36
C PHE A 179 5.52 -6.89 7.13
N ARG A 180 5.39 -6.87 8.45
CA ARG A 180 6.24 -7.53 9.43
C ARG A 180 5.33 -8.30 10.38
N ILE A 181 5.47 -9.61 10.42
CA ILE A 181 4.62 -10.52 11.19
C ILE A 181 5.52 -11.30 12.16
N THR A 182 5.13 -11.34 13.43
CA THR A 182 5.89 -12.06 14.46
C THR A 182 5.68 -13.56 14.35
N LEU A 183 6.77 -14.30 14.20
CA LEU A 183 6.81 -15.74 14.18
C LEU A 183 6.93 -16.30 15.60
N PRO A 184 6.26 -17.42 15.91
CA PRO A 184 6.35 -18.06 17.23
C PRO A 184 7.74 -18.63 17.50
N HIS A 185 8.46 -19.05 16.45
CA HIS A 185 9.81 -19.60 16.53
C HIS A 185 10.73 -18.87 15.57
N PRO A 186 11.94 -18.49 16.02
CA PRO A 186 12.87 -17.77 15.18
C PRO A 186 13.35 -18.62 14.00
N ALA A 187 13.54 -17.98 12.85
CA ALA A 187 14.14 -18.62 11.69
C ALA A 187 15.59 -19.05 12.00
N PRO A 188 16.00 -20.26 11.58
CA PRO A 188 17.33 -20.80 11.90
C PRO A 188 18.46 -20.05 11.20
N THR A 189 18.13 -19.33 10.13
CA THR A 189 19.01 -18.51 9.32
C THR A 189 18.16 -17.44 8.66
N ARG A 190 18.78 -16.41 8.09
CA ARG A 190 18.07 -15.57 7.13
C ARG A 190 17.65 -16.40 5.91
N ILE A 191 16.40 -16.24 5.51
CA ILE A 191 15.80 -16.85 4.31
C ILE A 191 15.18 -15.74 3.48
N LEU A 192 15.38 -15.78 2.17
CA LEU A 192 14.75 -14.89 1.19
C LEU A 192 14.00 -15.75 0.18
N ILE A 193 12.74 -15.40 -0.04
CA ILE A 193 11.85 -16.02 -1.03
C ILE A 193 11.54 -14.96 -2.06
N ALA A 194 12.20 -15.07 -3.20
CA ALA A 194 12.04 -14.16 -4.32
C ALA A 194 11.28 -14.85 -5.44
N ARG A 195 10.70 -14.08 -6.35
CA ARG A 195 10.16 -14.61 -7.60
C ARG A 195 11.23 -15.43 -8.34
N ASN A 196 10.82 -16.54 -8.95
CA ASN A 196 11.66 -17.25 -9.91
C ASN A 196 11.84 -16.39 -11.18
N PHE A 197 13.07 -15.92 -11.40
CA PHE A 197 13.43 -15.10 -12.57
C PHE A 197 13.98 -15.96 -13.72
N GLY A 198 14.03 -17.28 -13.55
CA GLY A 198 14.63 -18.21 -14.48
C GLY A 198 16.07 -17.80 -14.79
N ARG A 199 16.41 -17.72 -16.09
CA ARG A 199 17.76 -17.33 -16.54
C ARG A 199 18.04 -15.81 -16.47
N THR A 200 17.10 -14.98 -16.02
CA THR A 200 17.24 -13.51 -16.03
C THR A 200 17.85 -12.94 -14.74
N LEU A 201 19.13 -13.24 -14.51
CA LEU A 201 19.93 -12.82 -13.33
C LEU A 201 19.89 -11.32 -13.02
N ASN A 202 19.79 -10.45 -14.04
CA ASN A 202 19.80 -8.99 -13.85
C ASN A 202 18.58 -8.45 -13.08
N LYS A 203 17.44 -9.14 -13.11
CA LYS A 203 16.24 -8.72 -12.35
C LYS A 203 16.33 -9.14 -10.88
N LEU A 204 16.93 -10.29 -10.64
CA LEU A 204 17.16 -10.87 -9.31
C LEU A 204 18.24 -10.08 -8.54
N ALA A 205 19.30 -9.62 -9.23
CA ALA A 205 20.39 -8.82 -8.63
C ALA A 205 19.92 -7.57 -7.87
N GLY A 206 18.78 -6.97 -8.23
CA GLY A 206 18.23 -5.82 -7.52
C GLY A 206 17.77 -6.13 -6.09
N PHE A 207 17.30 -7.35 -5.83
CA PHE A 207 16.85 -7.81 -4.51
C PHE A 207 18.00 -8.33 -3.64
N PHE A 208 19.13 -8.69 -4.26
CA PHE A 208 20.36 -9.17 -3.61
C PHE A 208 21.42 -8.06 -3.52
N SER A 209 20.98 -6.80 -3.56
CA SER A 209 21.85 -5.63 -3.60
C SER A 209 22.30 -5.15 -2.21
N SER A 210 21.71 -5.69 -1.14
CA SER A 210 22.11 -5.39 0.25
C SER A 210 23.18 -6.35 0.73
N ASP A 211 24.07 -5.90 1.63
CA ASP A 211 25.09 -6.78 2.26
C ASP A 211 24.46 -7.98 2.97
N LYS A 212 23.22 -7.82 3.43
CA LYS A 212 22.43 -8.81 4.16
C LYS A 212 21.85 -9.92 3.28
N THR A 213 21.68 -9.68 1.99
CA THR A 213 21.10 -10.63 1.01
C THR A 213 22.14 -11.13 0.02
N ARG A 214 23.22 -10.38 -0.16
CA ARG A 214 24.28 -10.68 -1.11
C ARG A 214 24.93 -12.04 -0.84
N GLY A 215 25.00 -12.86 -1.89
CA GLY A 215 25.69 -14.15 -1.86
C GLY A 215 24.94 -15.28 -1.18
N MET A 216 23.66 -15.10 -0.82
CA MET A 216 22.84 -16.20 -0.29
C MET A 216 22.64 -17.29 -1.36
N PRO A 217 23.14 -18.53 -1.15
CA PRO A 217 22.93 -19.62 -2.10
C PRO A 217 21.45 -19.96 -2.24
N ARG A 218 21.06 -20.38 -3.44
CA ARG A 218 19.75 -20.98 -3.70
C ARG A 218 19.68 -22.35 -3.02
N VAL A 219 18.52 -22.65 -2.44
CA VAL A 219 18.19 -23.94 -1.86
C VAL A 219 17.17 -24.62 -2.76
N GLU A 220 17.45 -25.85 -3.18
CA GLU A 220 16.47 -26.69 -3.86
C GLU A 220 15.51 -27.25 -2.80
N THR A 221 14.25 -26.87 -2.89
CA THR A 221 13.18 -27.29 -1.98
C THR A 221 12.61 -28.66 -2.33
N GLY A 222 12.76 -29.09 -3.59
CA GLY A 222 12.12 -30.29 -4.13
C GLY A 222 10.60 -30.13 -4.31
N HIS A 223 10.06 -28.92 -4.12
CA HIS A 223 8.64 -28.63 -4.16
C HIS A 223 8.25 -27.97 -5.50
N THR A 224 7.84 -28.77 -6.48
CA THR A 224 7.66 -28.32 -7.88
C THR A 224 6.74 -27.12 -8.04
N GLU A 225 5.59 -27.09 -7.35
CA GLU A 225 4.65 -25.97 -7.46
C GLU A 225 5.21 -24.67 -6.88
N PHE A 226 6.05 -24.76 -5.85
CA PHE A 226 6.69 -23.59 -5.24
C PHE A 226 7.82 -23.09 -6.15
N GLU A 227 8.70 -23.99 -6.60
CA GLU A 227 9.87 -23.61 -7.42
C GLU A 227 9.50 -23.10 -8.81
N LYS A 228 8.31 -23.42 -9.30
CA LYS A 228 7.77 -22.82 -10.52
C LYS A 228 7.68 -21.30 -10.41
N ASP A 229 7.28 -20.80 -9.25
CA ASP A 229 6.94 -19.40 -9.03
C ASP A 229 7.99 -18.65 -8.19
N PHE A 230 8.72 -19.36 -7.32
CA PHE A 230 9.65 -18.79 -6.35
C PHE A 230 11.03 -19.45 -6.39
N GLU A 231 12.03 -18.70 -5.95
CA GLU A 231 13.37 -19.18 -5.61
C GLU A 231 13.59 -18.95 -4.11
N LEU A 232 14.02 -20.00 -3.40
CA LEU A 232 14.40 -19.92 -2.00
C LEU A 232 15.91 -19.75 -1.90
N HIS A 233 16.33 -18.73 -1.14
CA HIS A 233 17.72 -18.47 -0.83
C HIS A 233 17.91 -18.44 0.68
N ALA A 234 19.00 -18.98 1.19
CA ALA A 234 19.28 -19.00 2.62
C ALA A 234 20.75 -18.69 2.89
N GLN A 235 21.04 -17.95 3.96
CA GLN A 235 22.42 -17.65 4.34
C GLN A 235 23.17 -18.92 4.76
N SER A 236 22.51 -19.83 5.49
CA SER A 236 22.96 -21.20 5.75
C SER A 236 21.88 -22.20 5.29
N PRO A 237 22.08 -22.92 4.16
CA PRO A 237 21.09 -23.87 3.65
C PRO A 237 20.73 -25.03 4.58
N GLU A 238 21.64 -25.39 5.50
CA GLU A 238 21.48 -26.54 6.38
C GLU A 238 20.24 -26.40 7.26
N GLY A 239 19.35 -27.40 7.23
CA GLY A 239 18.16 -27.45 8.08
C GLY A 239 17.00 -26.53 7.69
N VAL A 240 17.13 -25.71 6.65
CA VAL A 240 16.09 -24.75 6.21
C VAL A 240 14.77 -25.43 5.83
N LEU A 241 14.84 -26.59 5.17
CA LEU A 241 13.64 -27.32 4.74
C LEU A 241 12.89 -27.99 5.92
N ASN A 242 13.56 -28.18 7.07
CA ASN A 242 12.87 -28.59 8.29
C ASN A 242 12.05 -27.45 8.88
N TYR A 243 12.50 -26.21 8.67
CA TYR A 243 11.77 -24.99 9.09
C TYR A 243 10.66 -24.62 8.11
N LEU A 244 10.81 -24.95 6.82
CA LEU A 244 9.85 -24.68 5.76
C LEU A 244 9.34 -25.99 5.15
N PRO A 245 8.49 -26.75 5.86
CA PRO A 245 7.93 -28.00 5.34
C PRO A 245 7.06 -27.74 4.10
N PRO A 246 6.81 -28.75 3.25
CA PRO A 246 6.02 -28.62 2.02
C PRO A 246 4.70 -27.86 2.17
N ALA A 247 3.91 -28.18 3.19
CA ALA A 247 2.64 -27.49 3.45
C ALA A 247 2.80 -25.98 3.70
N PHE A 248 3.92 -25.56 4.30
CA PHE A 248 4.21 -24.14 4.49
C PHE A 248 4.58 -23.47 3.15
N LEU A 249 5.31 -24.16 2.26
CA LEU A 249 5.59 -23.68 0.91
C LEU A 249 4.32 -23.55 0.06
N ASP A 250 3.36 -24.45 0.24
CA ASP A 250 2.02 -24.35 -0.35
C ASP A 250 1.29 -23.10 0.14
N ASN A 251 1.34 -22.83 1.45
CA ASN A 251 0.71 -21.65 2.05
C ASN A 251 1.32 -20.34 1.54
N LEU A 252 2.64 -20.27 1.39
CA LEU A 252 3.31 -19.12 0.76
C LEU A 252 2.86 -18.94 -0.70
N THR A 253 2.78 -20.03 -1.45
CA THR A 253 2.28 -20.01 -2.84
C THR A 253 0.83 -19.50 -2.89
N ALA A 254 -0.01 -19.92 -1.96
CA ALA A 254 -1.41 -19.49 -1.85
C ALA A 254 -1.53 -18.00 -1.52
N ILE A 255 -0.70 -17.47 -0.61
CA ILE A 255 -0.64 -16.03 -0.31
C ILE A 255 -0.31 -15.24 -1.58
N GLY A 256 0.75 -15.63 -2.29
CA GLY A 256 1.18 -14.93 -3.51
C GLY A 256 0.09 -14.92 -4.58
N LYS A 257 -0.58 -16.05 -4.80
CA LYS A 257 -1.68 -16.18 -5.78
C LYS A 257 -2.91 -15.37 -5.42
N ALA A 258 -3.29 -15.34 -4.13
CA ALA A 258 -4.56 -14.76 -3.70
C ALA A 258 -4.49 -13.27 -3.38
N GLU A 259 -3.38 -12.79 -2.80
CA GLU A 259 -3.35 -11.49 -2.12
C GLU A 259 -2.55 -10.41 -2.87
N SER A 260 -1.91 -10.73 -3.99
CA SER A 260 -1.17 -9.74 -4.80
C SER A 260 -1.68 -9.63 -6.24
N GLU A 261 -1.63 -8.42 -6.80
CA GLU A 261 -2.19 -8.14 -8.14
C GLU A 261 -1.40 -8.79 -9.29
N GLY A 262 -0.14 -9.16 -9.05
CA GLY A 262 0.69 -9.88 -10.01
C GLY A 262 0.63 -11.40 -9.85
N GLY A 263 -0.28 -11.92 -9.02
CA GLY A 263 -0.18 -13.29 -8.51
C GLY A 263 1.17 -13.51 -7.82
N THR A 264 1.70 -14.73 -7.84
CA THR A 264 2.99 -15.05 -7.19
C THR A 264 4.14 -14.10 -7.58
N SER A 265 4.11 -13.50 -8.77
CA SER A 265 5.13 -12.55 -9.22
C SER A 265 5.12 -11.19 -8.50
N GLY A 266 4.03 -10.85 -7.81
CA GLY A 266 3.89 -9.65 -6.99
C GLY A 266 4.34 -9.83 -5.54
N MET A 267 4.74 -11.04 -5.14
CA MET A 267 5.12 -11.37 -3.77
C MET A 267 6.64 -11.55 -3.62
N VAL A 268 7.19 -10.97 -2.56
CA VAL A 268 8.54 -11.27 -2.05
C VAL A 268 8.45 -11.42 -0.54
N ALA A 269 9.12 -12.41 0.02
CA ALA A 269 9.10 -12.64 1.47
C ALA A 269 10.49 -12.92 2.02
N ALA A 270 10.71 -12.63 3.30
CA ALA A 270 11.97 -12.93 3.98
C ALA A 270 11.71 -13.34 5.43
N PHE A 271 12.62 -14.11 5.99
CA PHE A 271 12.62 -14.52 7.39
C PHE A 271 13.92 -14.06 8.03
N GLU A 272 13.83 -13.42 9.19
CA GLU A 272 14.99 -13.12 10.04
C GLU A 272 14.58 -13.07 11.51
N GLY A 273 15.26 -13.87 12.34
CA GLY A 273 14.92 -13.95 13.77
C GLY A 273 13.45 -14.34 13.92
N THR A 274 12.71 -13.58 14.73
CA THR A 274 11.28 -13.78 14.95
C THR A 274 10.39 -13.06 13.95
N ASP A 275 10.92 -12.49 12.87
CA ASP A 275 10.16 -11.67 11.94
C ASP A 275 10.00 -12.36 10.57
N PHE A 276 8.75 -12.49 10.14
CA PHE A 276 8.37 -12.75 8.76
C PHE A 276 8.06 -11.43 8.07
N TRP A 277 8.82 -11.14 7.03
CA TRP A 277 8.68 -9.96 6.21
C TRP A 277 8.01 -10.33 4.89
N LEU A 278 7.05 -9.52 4.46
CA LEU A 278 6.31 -9.79 3.22
C LEU A 278 6.04 -8.48 2.47
N ALA A 279 6.33 -8.48 1.17
CA ALA A 279 5.95 -7.43 0.25
C ALA A 279 4.92 -7.98 -0.74
N LEU A 280 3.77 -7.31 -0.86
CA LEU A 280 2.73 -7.62 -1.82
C LEU A 280 2.52 -6.42 -2.75
N SER A 281 2.85 -6.60 -4.02
CA SER A 281 2.66 -5.57 -5.04
C SER A 281 1.17 -5.36 -5.33
N ARG A 282 0.74 -4.10 -5.26
CA ARG A 282 -0.67 -3.72 -5.43
C ARG A 282 -0.78 -2.27 -5.90
N THR A 283 -1.72 -2.02 -6.81
CA THR A 283 -2.06 -0.68 -7.31
C THR A 283 -3.44 -0.22 -6.85
N LYS A 284 -4.29 -1.16 -6.41
CA LYS A 284 -5.57 -0.84 -5.77
C LYS A 284 -5.38 -0.09 -4.45
N PRO A 285 -6.20 0.93 -4.20
CA PRO A 285 -6.23 1.66 -2.92
C PRO A 285 -6.47 0.74 -1.73
N PHE A 286 -5.76 0.98 -0.61
CA PHE A 286 -5.88 0.22 0.63
C PHE A 286 -6.51 1.07 1.73
N LEU A 287 -7.47 0.50 2.47
CA LEU A 287 -8.25 1.22 3.48
C LEU A 287 -8.80 2.54 2.93
N GLU A 288 -9.19 2.55 1.65
CA GLU A 288 -9.66 3.77 1.02
C GLU A 288 -10.98 4.20 1.65
N MET A 289 -10.94 5.35 2.31
CA MET A 289 -12.10 5.98 2.92
C MET A 289 -12.54 7.17 2.09
N ALA A 290 -13.83 7.25 1.79
CA ALA A 290 -14.57 8.39 1.28
C ALA A 290 -13.94 9.14 0.12
N LYS A 291 -14.61 9.06 -1.04
CA LYS A 291 -14.29 9.93 -2.16
C LYS A 291 -15.02 11.27 -2.04
N ILE A 292 -14.29 12.38 -2.23
CA ILE A 292 -14.86 13.73 -2.06
C ILE A 292 -16.02 14.02 -3.01
N ASN A 293 -16.06 13.35 -4.17
CA ASN A 293 -17.11 13.49 -5.18
C ASN A 293 -18.32 12.56 -4.96
N GLU A 294 -18.27 11.67 -3.98
CA GLU A 294 -19.39 10.80 -3.60
C GLU A 294 -20.01 11.33 -2.31
N PRO A 295 -21.34 11.23 -2.11
CA PRO A 295 -21.95 11.63 -0.86
C PRO A 295 -21.51 10.70 0.29
N VAL A 296 -21.58 11.20 1.53
CA VAL A 296 -21.13 10.45 2.71
C VAL A 296 -21.95 9.17 2.96
N ASP A 297 -23.14 9.05 2.37
CA ASP A 297 -23.91 7.79 2.43
C ASP A 297 -23.27 6.63 1.64
N ALA A 298 -22.26 6.88 0.81
CA ALA A 298 -21.45 5.83 0.19
C ALA A 298 -20.50 5.13 1.19
N ILE A 299 -20.30 5.71 2.38
CA ILE A 299 -19.28 5.24 3.34
C ILE A 299 -19.52 3.81 3.82
N ALA A 300 -20.77 3.33 3.86
CA ALA A 300 -21.04 1.95 4.25
C ALA A 300 -20.45 0.96 3.23
N GLU A 301 -20.53 1.26 1.94
CA GLU A 301 -19.92 0.42 0.90
C GLU A 301 -18.38 0.45 0.97
N GLU A 302 -17.81 1.61 1.23
CA GLU A 302 -16.35 1.74 1.41
C GLU A 302 -15.85 1.01 2.66
N LEU A 303 -16.64 1.01 3.74
CA LEU A 303 -16.33 0.26 4.95
C LEU A 303 -16.29 -1.26 4.72
N HIS A 304 -17.13 -1.81 3.84
CA HIS A 304 -16.97 -3.22 3.44
C HIS A 304 -15.60 -3.46 2.79
N GLY A 305 -15.13 -2.56 1.92
CA GLY A 305 -13.80 -2.63 1.35
C GLY A 305 -12.69 -2.59 2.41
N VAL A 306 -12.87 -1.77 3.45
CA VAL A 306 -11.95 -1.70 4.60
C VAL A 306 -11.94 -3.03 5.37
N PHE A 307 -13.10 -3.63 5.63
CA PHE A 307 -13.16 -4.94 6.27
C PHE A 307 -12.55 -6.05 5.42
N ASP A 308 -12.72 -6.00 4.10
CA ASP A 308 -12.07 -6.93 3.17
C ASP A 308 -10.54 -6.80 3.20
N ASP A 309 -10.04 -5.56 3.24
CA ASP A 309 -8.63 -5.23 3.41
C ASP A 309 -8.09 -5.71 4.78
N MET A 310 -8.87 -5.59 5.85
CA MET A 310 -8.51 -6.13 7.17
C MET A 310 -8.53 -7.67 7.19
N ALA A 311 -9.46 -8.28 6.47
CA ALA A 311 -9.54 -9.73 6.34
C ALA A 311 -8.32 -10.28 5.59
N LEU A 312 -7.72 -9.53 4.66
CA LEU A 312 -6.47 -9.92 3.99
C LEU A 312 -5.35 -10.19 5.01
N ILE A 313 -5.19 -9.33 6.01
CA ILE A 313 -4.18 -9.48 7.06
C ILE A 313 -4.42 -10.77 7.84
N ARG A 314 -5.67 -11.01 8.25
CA ARG A 314 -6.05 -12.24 8.97
C ARG A 314 -5.80 -13.49 8.13
N ARG A 315 -6.18 -13.49 6.85
CA ARG A 315 -5.94 -14.61 5.92
C ARG A 315 -4.45 -14.90 5.73
N ILE A 316 -3.58 -13.89 5.70
CA ILE A 316 -2.13 -14.10 5.63
C ILE A 316 -1.65 -14.81 6.90
N ILE A 317 -2.01 -14.29 8.07
CA ILE A 317 -1.62 -14.88 9.35
C ILE A 317 -2.17 -16.30 9.51
N ASP A 318 -3.43 -16.54 9.13
CA ASP A 318 -4.04 -17.87 9.19
C ASP A 318 -3.27 -18.88 8.34
N ARG A 319 -2.85 -18.51 7.13
CA ARG A 319 -2.00 -19.36 6.27
C ARG A 319 -0.61 -19.60 6.86
N LEU A 320 -0.07 -18.69 7.66
CA LEU A 320 1.20 -18.93 8.37
C LEU A 320 1.06 -19.93 9.52
N HIS A 321 -0.14 -20.10 10.07
CA HIS A 321 -0.44 -21.08 11.13
C HIS A 321 -0.72 -22.49 10.60
N GLY A 322 -0.99 -22.65 9.29
CA GLY A 322 -1.39 -23.92 8.69
C GLY A 322 -2.87 -23.96 8.39
#